data_AF-A0A925Z3L2-F1
#
_entry.id   AF-A0A925Z3L2-F1
#
_cell.length_a   1.000
_cell.length_b   1.000
_cell.length_c   1.000
_cell.angle_alpha   90.00
_cell.angle_beta   90.00
_cell.angle_gamma   90.00
#
_symmetry.space_group_name_H-M   'P 1'
#
loop_
_entity.id
_entity.type
_entity.pdbx_description
1 polymer ?
#
loop_
_entity_poly.entity_id
_entity_poly.type
_entity_poly.pdbx_seq_one_letter_code
_entity_poly.pdbx_strand_id
1 'polypeptide(L)' 'MTRTVAVPRDAHSYSRPNPAHHLSKAVSFIEGYLQYRRERRALLALSPHLLKDIGISRADAERIAHAPFSHWTKR' A
#
# COMPACT_ATOMS: atom_id res chain seq x y z
N MET A 1 -0.70 47.79 39.38
CA MET A 1 -0.04 47.73 38.06
C MET A 1 0.12 46.27 37.66
N THR A 2 -0.86 45.69 36.96
CA THR A 2 -0.83 44.28 36.51
C THR A 2 -0.28 44.23 35.08
N ARG A 3 0.89 43.59 34.92
CA ARG A 3 1.55 43.41 33.61
C ARG A 3 0.99 42.15 32.96
N THR A 4 0.07 42.32 32.01
CA THR A 4 -0.38 41.24 31.12
C THR A 4 0.75 40.90 30.17
N VAL A 5 1.36 39.73 30.33
CA VAL A 5 2.36 39.22 29.37
C VAL A 5 1.59 38.51 28.25
N ALA A 6 1.65 39.06 27.05
CA ALA A 6 1.04 38.46 25.87
C ALA A 6 1.73 37.11 25.55
N VAL A 7 0.94 36.04 25.51
CA VAL A 7 1.37 34.73 25.03
C VAL A 7 1.48 34.81 23.50
N PRO A 8 2.66 34.53 22.90
CA PRO A 8 2.82 34.59 21.45
C PRO A 8 1.97 33.52 20.77
N ARG A 9 1.21 33.94 19.75
CA ARG A 9 0.16 33.16 19.07
C ARG A 9 0.68 32.29 17.92
N ASP A 10 2.00 32.10 17.85
CA ASP A 10 2.68 31.50 16.70
C ASP A 10 3.37 30.19 17.06
N ALA A 11 2.68 29.31 17.79
CA ALA A 11 3.10 27.92 17.93
C ALA A 11 2.60 27.11 16.73
N HIS A 12 3.03 27.47 15.51
CA HIS A 12 2.96 26.55 14.39
C HIS A 12 3.92 25.39 14.71
N SER A 13 3.32 24.30 15.20
CA SER A 13 4.01 23.08 15.56
C SER A 13 4.63 22.50 14.29
N TYR A 14 5.91 22.81 14.06
CA TYR A 14 6.72 22.11 13.07
C TYR A 14 6.86 20.66 13.54
N SER A 15 5.92 19.82 13.11
CA SER A 15 6.01 18.38 13.26
C SER A 15 7.28 17.93 12.54
N ARG A 16 8.33 17.66 13.31
CA ARG A 16 9.60 17.15 12.76
C ARG A 16 9.27 15.84 12.03
N PRO A 17 9.66 15.69 10.75
CA PRO A 17 9.40 14.46 10.03
C PRO A 17 10.06 13.31 10.79
N ASN A 18 9.23 12.38 11.27
CA ASN A 18 9.71 11.25 12.06
C ASN A 18 10.25 10.18 11.10
N PRO A 19 11.57 9.93 11.05
CA PRO A 19 12.15 8.94 10.15
C PRO A 19 11.59 7.52 10.41
N ALA A 20 11.17 7.21 11.64
CA ALA A 20 10.54 5.94 11.98
C ALA A 20 9.21 5.73 11.24
N HIS A 21 8.48 6.81 10.96
CA HIS A 21 7.22 6.75 10.20
C HIS A 21 7.46 6.52 8.70
N HIS A 22 8.60 6.98 8.16
CA HIS A 22 8.97 6.70 6.78
C HIS A 22 9.44 5.24 6.61
N LEU A 23 10.20 4.73 7.59
CA LEU A 23 10.62 3.33 7.62
C LEU A 23 9.42 2.39 7.75
N SER A 24 8.48 2.67 8.65
CA SER A 24 7.28 1.83 8.78
C SER A 24 6.45 1.81 7.50
N LYS A 25 6.27 2.96 6.83
CA LYS A 25 5.62 3.01 5.51
C LYS A 25 6.35 2.18 4.45
N ALA A 26 7.68 2.22 4.42
CA ALA A 26 8.47 1.44 3.48
C ALA A 26 8.33 -0.06 3.74
N VAL A 27 8.37 -0.49 5.00
CA VAL A 27 8.17 -1.90 5.39
C VAL A 27 6.77 -2.38 5.01
N SER A 28 5.72 -1.63 5.36
CA SER A 28 4.34 -2.01 4.98
C SER A 28 4.15 -2.08 3.46
N PHE A 29 4.82 -1.21 2.70
CA PHE A 29 4.79 -1.27 1.24
C PHE A 29 5.48 -2.53 0.71
N ILE A 30 6.64 -2.90 1.26
CA ILE A 30 7.37 -4.13 0.89
C ILE A 30 6.54 -5.37 1.23
N GLU A 31 5.95 -5.42 2.43
CA GLU A 31 5.10 -6.53 2.86
C GLU A 31 3.90 -6.70 1.94
N GLY A 32 3.20 -5.60 1.62
CA GLY A 32 2.10 -5.63 0.66
C GLY A 32 2.52 -6.12 -0.72
N TYR A 33 3.69 -5.68 -1.19
CA TYR A 33 4.25 -6.13 -2.46
C TYR A 33 4.61 -7.63 -2.46
N LEU A 34 5.21 -8.12 -1.39
CA LEU A 34 5.56 -9.54 -1.25
C LEU A 34 4.32 -10.43 -1.20
N GLN A 35 3.30 -10.01 -0.45
CA GLN A 35 2.03 -10.70 -0.38
C GLN A 35 1.37 -10.78 -1.76
N TYR A 36 1.31 -9.66 -2.48
CA TYR A 36 0.76 -9.59 -3.83
C TYR A 36 1.54 -10.49 -4.82
N ARG A 37 2.88 -10.56 -4.72
CA ARG A 37 3.67 -11.47 -5.57
C ARG A 37 3.35 -12.94 -5.30
N ARG A 38 3.09 -13.32 -4.04
CA ARG A 38 2.73 -14.70 -3.68
C ARG A 38 1.38 -15.08 -4.28
N GLU A 39 0.39 -14.19 -4.15
CA GLU A 39 -0.95 -14.38 -4.71
C GLU A 39 -0.92 -14.53 -6.24
N ARG A 40 -0.13 -13.71 -6.93
CA ARG A 40 0.07 -13.82 -8.38
C ARG A 40 0.67 -15.15 -8.80
N ARG A 41 1.69 -15.62 -8.08
CA ARG A 41 2.29 -16.93 -8.36
C ARG A 41 1.30 -18.05 -8.11
N ALA A 42 0.48 -17.96 -7.07
CA ALA A 42 -0.58 -18.93 -6.82
C ALA A 42 -1.61 -18.93 -7.96
N LEU A 43 -2.02 -17.75 -8.45
CA LEU A 43 -2.95 -17.62 -9.57
C LEU A 43 -2.38 -18.21 -10.88
N LEU A 44 -1.09 -17.98 -11.16
CA LEU A 44 -0.43 -18.57 -12.33
C LEU A 44 -0.22 -20.08 -12.20
N ALA A 45 -0.03 -20.57 -10.98
CA ALA A 45 0.13 -21.99 -10.69
C ALA A 45 -1.20 -22.77 -10.69
N LEU A 46 -2.35 -22.09 -10.70
CA LEU A 46 -3.65 -22.74 -10.72
C LEU A 46 -3.83 -23.60 -11.98
N SER A 47 -4.50 -24.73 -11.82
CA SER A 47 -4.85 -25.61 -12.95
C SER A 47 -5.90 -24.93 -13.85
N PRO A 48 -5.96 -25.27 -15.16
CA PRO A 48 -6.97 -24.71 -16.07
C PRO A 48 -8.41 -24.95 -15.60
N HIS A 49 -8.65 -26.03 -14.86
CA HIS A 49 -9.97 -26.40 -14.37
C HIS A 49 -10.40 -25.47 -13.24
N LEU A 50 -9.48 -25.13 -12.33
CA LEU A 50 -9.73 -24.16 -11.26
C LEU A 50 -9.88 -22.74 -11.81
N LEU A 51 -9.11 -22.37 -12.84
CA LEU A 51 -9.30 -21.08 -13.51
C LEU A 51 -10.70 -20.96 -14.11
N LYS A 52 -11.19 -22.05 -14.74
CA LYS A 52 -12.54 -22.13 -15.29
C LYS A 52 -13.62 -22.04 -14.20
N ASP A 53 -13.39 -22.64 -13.04
CA ASP A 53 -14.31 -22.59 -11.89
C ASP A 53 -14.48 -21.15 -11.36
N ILE A 54 -13.41 -20.36 -11.37
CA ILE A 54 -13.42 -18.93 -11.00
C ILE A 54 -13.89 -18.05 -12.18
N GLY A 55 -14.17 -18.65 -13.34
CA GLY A 55 -14.69 -17.96 -14.53
C GLY A 55 -13.66 -17.10 -15.27
N ILE A 56 -12.36 -17.35 -15.10
CA ILE A 56 -11.30 -16.59 -15.78
C ILE A 56 -10.49 -17.47 -16.74
N SER A 57 -10.05 -16.88 -17.85
CA SER A 57 -9.17 -17.57 -18.81
C SER A 57 -7.71 -17.56 -18.34
N ARG A 58 -6.87 -18.41 -18.93
CA ARG A 58 -5.41 -18.39 -18.68
C ARG A 58 -4.79 -17.03 -19.04
N ALA A 59 -5.25 -16.43 -20.13
CA ALA A 59 -4.80 -15.11 -20.56
C ALA A 59 -5.22 -14.01 -19.57
N ASP A 60 -6.40 -14.12 -18.96
CA ASP A 60 -6.82 -13.20 -17.89
C ASP A 60 -5.99 -13.38 -16.62
N ALA A 61 -5.69 -14.63 -16.25
CA ALA A 61 -4.81 -14.91 -15.11
C ALA A 61 -3.41 -14.31 -15.31
N GLU A 62 -2.84 -14.43 -16.51
CA GLU A 62 -1.57 -13.78 -16.87
C GLU A 62 -1.68 -12.26 -16.83
N ARG A 63 -2.73 -11.68 -17.41
CA ARG A 63 -2.98 -10.23 -17.39
C ARG A 63 -3.08 -9.68 -15.97
N ILE A 64 -3.81 -10.37 -15.08
CA ILE A 64 -3.95 -10.01 -13.67
C ILE A 64 -2.61 -10.16 -12.93
N ALA A 65 -1.85 -11.23 -13.22
CA ALA A 65 -0.53 -11.45 -12.63
C ALA A 65 0.53 -10.43 -13.08
N HIS A 66 0.41 -9.89 -14.28
CA HIS A 66 1.36 -8.90 -14.81
C HIS A 66 0.94 -7.44 -14.59
N ALA A 67 -0.28 -7.17 -14.14
CA ALA A 67 -0.75 -5.81 -13.92
C ALA A 67 0.11 -5.03 -12.89
N PRO A 68 0.28 -3.71 -12.98
CA PRO A 68 1.13 -2.95 -12.06
C PRO A 68 0.44 -2.70 -10.71
N PHE A 69 1.05 -2.95 -9.55
CA PHE A 69 0.41 -2.81 -8.21
C PHE A 69 -0.36 -1.48 -7.99
N SER A 70 0.10 -0.39 -8.61
CA SER A 70 -0.52 0.95 -8.59
C SER A 70 -2.01 1.00 -8.99
N HIS A 71 -2.49 0.10 -9.84
CA HIS A 71 -3.89 0.16 -10.30
C HIS A 71 -4.91 -0.28 -9.24
N TRP A 72 -4.49 -0.88 -8.12
CA TRP A 72 -5.40 -1.44 -7.11
C TRP A 72 -5.58 -0.54 -5.87
N THR A 73 -4.72 0.45 -5.67
CA THR A 73 -4.78 1.39 -4.53
C THR A 73 -5.78 2.55 -4.72
N LYS A 74 -6.67 2.47 -5.72
CA LYS A 74 -7.72 3.48 -5.99
C LYS A 74 -9.13 3.00 -5.59
N ARG A 75 -9.28 2.44 -4.39
CA ARG A 75 -10.60 2.15 -3.82
C ARG A 75 -10.92 3.09 -2.66
#